data_AF-A0A554VQD9-F1
#
_entry.id   AF-A0A554VQD9-F1
#
_cell.length_a   1.000
_cell.length_b   1.000
_cell.length_c   1.000
_cell.angle_alpha   90.00
_cell.angle_beta   90.00
_cell.angle_gamma   90.00
#
_symmetry.space_group_name_H-M   'P 1'
#
loop_
_entity.id
_entity.type
_entity.pdbx_description
1 polymer ?
#
loop_
_entity_poly.entity_id
_entity_poly.type
_entity_poly.pdbx_seq_one_letter_code
_entity_poly.pdbx_strand_id
1 'polypeptide(L)' 'MEEKIRTFYFRKDRPGVVFILECESIEEVRKTLDQLPLVQEGFLDFEYIPLGPLEPLKMLF' A
#
# COMPACT_ATOMS: atom_id res chain seq x y z
N MET A 1 8.15 -5.71 7.45
CA MET A 1 7.04 -5.66 6.48
C MET A 1 5.73 -6.04 7.16
N GLU A 2 5.67 -7.16 7.88
CA GLU A 2 4.48 -7.54 8.67
C GLU A 2 4.04 -6.47 9.68
N GLU A 3 4.96 -5.84 10.40
CA GLU A 3 4.63 -4.79 11.39
C GLU A 3 4.04 -3.51 10.77
N LYS A 4 4.23 -3.30 9.46
CA LYS A 4 3.73 -2.12 8.74
C LYS A 4 2.46 -2.41 7.94
N ILE A 5 2.11 -3.69 7.75
CA ILE A 5 0.92 -4.08 7.01
C ILE A 5 -0.27 -4.04 7.95
N ARG A 6 -1.13 -3.05 7.72
CA ARG A 6 -2.43 -3.01 8.38
C ARG A 6 -3.39 -4.01 7.75
N THR A 7 -3.39 -4.12 6.42
CA THR A 7 -4.22 -5.12 5.72
C THR A 7 -3.70 -5.45 4.32
N PHE A 8 -4.02 -6.65 3.84
CA PHE A 8 -3.76 -7.12 2.48
C PHE A 8 -5.04 -7.69 1.86
N TYR A 9 -5.27 -7.36 0.60
CA TYR A 9 -6.42 -7.85 -0.16
C TYR A 9 -6.00 -8.31 -1.54
N PHE A 10 -6.64 -9.35 -2.05
CA PHE A 10 -6.63 -9.62 -3.48
C PHE A 10 -7.65 -8.72 -4.17
N ARG A 11 -7.22 -8.18 -5.31
CA ARG A 11 -8.13 -7.50 -6.21
C ARG A 11 -9.11 -8.50 -6.79
N LYS A 12 -10.36 -8.07 -6.96
CA LYS A 12 -11.43 -8.87 -7.57
C LYS A 12 -11.69 -8.50 -9.03
N ASP A 13 -11.18 -7.36 -9.47
CA ASP A 13 -11.39 -6.80 -10.81
C ASP A 13 -10.29 -7.22 -11.80
N ARG A 14 -9.05 -7.41 -11.31
CA ARG A 14 -7.90 -7.86 -12.10
C ARG A 14 -6.87 -8.59 -11.22
N PRO A 15 -5.93 -9.36 -11.78
CA PRO A 15 -4.81 -9.91 -11.02
C PRO A 15 -4.05 -8.81 -10.28
N GLY A 16 -3.75 -9.04 -9.01
CA GLY A 16 -2.98 -8.12 -8.19
C GLY A 16 -3.47 -8.04 -6.76
N VAL A 17 -2.77 -7.24 -5.97
CA VAL A 17 -2.99 -7.07 -4.54
C VAL A 17 -3.13 -5.59 -4.18
N VAL A 18 -3.81 -5.32 -3.07
CA VAL A 18 -3.87 -4.01 -2.44
C VAL A 18 -3.32 -4.16 -1.03
N PHE A 19 -2.32 -3.35 -0.69
CA PHE A 19 -1.78 -3.25 0.65
C PHE A 19 -2.17 -1.92 1.27
N ILE A 20 -2.64 -1.96 2.52
CA ILE A 20 -2.77 -0.78 3.37
C ILE A 20 -1.62 -0.84 4.38
N LEU A 21 -0.76 0.17 4.33
CA LEU A 21 0.48 0.23 5.08
C LEU A 21 0.49 1.47 5.98
N GLU A 22 1.08 1.34 7.16
CA GLU A 22 1.42 2.47 8.03
C GLU A 22 2.92 2.74 7.92
N CYS A 23 3.26 3.95 7.48
CA CYS A 23 4.59 4.34 7.06
C CYS A 23 4.70 5.87 7.01
N GLU A 24 5.92 6.40 7.17
CA GLU A 24 6.15 7.84 7.24
C GLU A 24 6.27 8.50 5.86
N SER A 25 6.61 7.73 4.83
CA SER A 25 6.81 8.23 3.47
C SER A 25 6.59 7.16 2.39
N ILE A 26 6.36 7.58 1.15
CA ILE A 26 6.26 6.67 -0.01
C ILE A 26 7.61 6.00 -0.28
N GLU A 27 8.72 6.72 -0.09
CA GLU A 27 10.07 6.23 -0.31
C GLU A 27 10.39 5.02 0.59
N GLU A 28 9.96 5.09 1.84
CA GLU A 28 10.11 3.99 2.80
C GLU A 28 9.32 2.74 2.37
N VAL A 29 8.10 2.94 1.89
CA VAL A 29 7.27 1.85 1.36
C VAL A 29 7.89 1.25 0.13
N ARG A 30 8.32 2.09 -0.82
CA ARG A 30 8.94 1.66 -2.06
C ARG A 30 10.16 0.79 -1.77
N LYS A 31 11.07 1.26 -0.92
CA LYS A 31 12.25 0.49 -0.51
C LYS A 31 11.89 -0.87 0.10
N THR A 32 10.77 -0.96 0.80
CA THR A 32 10.29 -2.21 1.41
C THR A 32 9.68 -3.15 0.37
N LEU A 33 8.83 -2.63 -0.53
CA LEU A 33 8.15 -3.44 -1.55
C LEU A 33 9.09 -3.88 -2.67
N ASP A 34 10.11 -3.07 -3.01
CA ASP A 34 11.16 -3.39 -3.99
C ASP A 34 12.02 -4.60 -3.56
N GLN A 35 11.95 -5.01 -2.29
CA GLN A 35 12.62 -6.22 -1.80
C GLN A 35 11.82 -7.49 -2.06
N LEU A 36 10.57 -7.39 -2.50
CA LEU A 36 9.76 -8.56 -2.81
C LEU A 36 10.30 -9.24 -4.08
N PRO A 37 10.50 -10.57 -4.09
CA PRO A 37 10.99 -11.27 -5.27
C PRO A 37 10.16 -10.98 -6.52
N LEU A 38 8.84 -10.88 -6.38
CA LEU A 38 7.94 -10.59 -7.49
C LEU A 38 8.17 -9.20 -8.12
N VAL A 39 8.63 -8.23 -7.34
CA VAL A 39 8.96 -6.89 -7.83
C VAL A 39 10.34 -6.90 -8.50
N GLN A 40 11.32 -7.54 -7.87
CA GLN A 40 12.69 -7.65 -8.41
C GLN A 40 12.72 -8.38 -9.75
N GLU A 41 11.89 -9.41 -9.89
CA GLU A 41 11.74 -10.19 -11.13
C GLU A 41 10.78 -9.53 -12.14
N GLY A 42 10.23 -8.34 -11.83
CA GLY A 42 9.40 -7.56 -12.75
C GLY A 42 7.98 -8.09 -12.98
N PHE A 43 7.52 -9.02 -12.16
CA PHE A 43 6.16 -9.58 -12.24
C PHE A 43 5.10 -8.74 -11.53
N LEU A 44 5.52 -7.82 -10.66
CA LEU A 44 4.63 -7.00 -9.84
C LEU A 44 5.15 -5.57 -9.80
N ASP A 45 4.26 -4.61 -10.06
CA ASP A 45 4.52 -3.19 -9.91
C ASP A 45 3.46 -2.57 -9.00
N PHE A 46 3.83 -1.52 -8.28
CA PHE A 46 3.00 -0.88 -7.28
C PHE A 46 2.73 0.59 -7.61
N GLU A 47 1.45 0.94 -7.58
CA GLU A 47 1.00 2.32 -7.49
C GLU A 47 0.90 2.72 -6.00
N TYR A 48 1.40 3.90 -5.66
CA TYR A 48 1.40 4.41 -4.29
C TYR A 48 0.35 5.52 -4.16
N ILE A 49 -0.63 5.30 -3.29
CA ILE A 49 -1.70 6.26 -3.02
C ILE A 49 -1.60 6.68 -1.56
N PRO A 50 -1.16 7.93 -1.26
CA PRO A 50 -1.11 8.43 0.11
C PRO A 50 -2.51 8.47 0.73
N LEU A 51 -2.65 7.87 1.90
CA LEU A 51 -3.90 7.89 2.66
C LEU A 51 -3.74 8.84 3.86
N GLY A 52 -4.75 9.68 4.06
CA GLY A 52 -4.83 10.59 5.19
C GLY A 52 -6.16 10.46 5.94
N PRO A 53 -6.28 11.05 7.13
CA PRO A 53 -7.54 11.09 7.85
C PRO A 53 -8.63 11.77 7.01
N LEU A 54 -9.85 11.25 7.10
CA LEU A 54 -11.02 11.85 6.45
C LEU A 54 -11.52 13.06 7.25
N GLU A 55 -10.72 14.13 7.27
CA GLU A 55 -10.97 15.35 8.04
C GLU A 55 -12.34 16.00 7.78
N PRO A 56 -12.83 16.13 6.52
CA PRO A 56 -14.12 16.76 6.25
C PRO A 56 -15.31 16.02 6.86
N LEU A 57 -15.16 14.74 7.23
CA LEU A 57 -16.23 13.98 7.88
C LEU A 57 -16.61 14.59 9.23
N LYS A 58 -15.65 15.21 9.94
CA LYS A 58 -15.88 15.90 11.22
C LYS A 58 -16.79 17.12 11.10
N MET A 59 -17.07 17.59 9.89
CA MET A 59 -17.99 18.72 9.66
C MET A 59 -19.44 18.28 9.45
N LEU A 60 -19.69 16.97 9.33
CA LEU A 60 -21.03 16.41 9.06
C LEU A 60 -21.79 16.00 10.33
N PHE A 61 -21.15 16.06 11.50
CA PHE A 61 -21.74 15.74 12.80
C PHE A 61 -21.11 16.56 13.92
#